data_AF-A0A3P7N1C2-F1
#
_entry.id   AF-A0A3P7N1C2-F1
#
_cell.length_a   1.000
_cell.length_b   1.000
_cell.length_c   1.000
_cell.angle_alpha   90.00
_cell.angle_beta   90.00
_cell.angle_gamma   90.00
#
_symmetry.space_group_name_H-M   'P 1'
#
loop_
_entity.id
_entity.type
_entity.pdbx_description
1 polymer ?
#
loop_
_entity_poly.entity_id
_entity_poly.type
_entity_poly.pdbx_seq_one_letter_code
_entity_poly.pdbx_strand_id
1 'polypeptide(L)'
;MSVFAASCGASKICAIESNVSLCSLAKRVLSLNGVDGAKVIRDYSFNYRPEDGDLADIVVSEILDCCAFGEGVIPTFLDAHLRLATNMARFIPANVTLYATLVESPTIYLSHAFTSPSGKEYRSEYVRTSDGREYSLVGLAAPSKL
;
A
#
# COMPACT_ATOMS: atom_id res chain seq x y z
N MET A 1 -4.90 -7.27 -12.50
CA MET A 1 -5.95 -8.05 -11.81
C MET A 1 -7.21 -8.25 -12.65
N SER A 2 -7.77 -7.21 -13.26
CA SER A 2 -9.01 -7.29 -14.05
C SER A 2 -9.00 -8.33 -15.19
N VAL A 3 -7.89 -8.48 -15.92
CA VAL A 3 -7.76 -9.54 -16.95
C VAL A 3 -7.89 -10.95 -16.35
N PHE A 4 -7.30 -11.19 -15.18
CA PHE A 4 -7.43 -12.47 -14.49
C PHE A 4 -8.85 -12.72 -13.98
N ALA A 5 -9.51 -11.68 -13.47
CA ALA A 5 -10.91 -11.78 -13.07
C ALA A 5 -11.78 -12.20 -14.28
N ALA A 6 -11.56 -11.59 -15.45
CA ALA A 6 -12.25 -11.96 -16.69
C ALA A 6 -11.98 -13.43 -17.09
N SER A 7 -10.72 -13.87 -17.06
CA SER A 7 -10.38 -15.27 -17.40
C SER A 7 -10.98 -16.29 -16.43
N CYS A 8 -11.26 -15.89 -15.19
CA CYS A 8 -11.95 -16.71 -14.19
C CYS A 8 -13.48 -16.65 -14.30
N GLY A 9 -14.03 -15.96 -15.31
CA GLY A 9 -15.47 -15.90 -15.56
C GLY A 9 -16.22 -14.81 -14.80
N ALA A 10 -15.53 -13.75 -14.32
CA ALA A 10 -16.22 -12.61 -13.73
C ALA A 10 -17.18 -11.96 -14.76
N SER A 11 -18.45 -11.84 -14.40
CA SER A 11 -19.51 -11.31 -15.28
C SER A 11 -19.47 -9.78 -15.42
N LYS A 12 -19.00 -9.07 -14.39
CA LYS A 12 -18.84 -7.62 -14.37
C LYS A 12 -17.53 -7.26 -13.69
N ILE A 13 -16.82 -6.28 -14.26
CA ILE A 13 -15.51 -5.85 -13.77
C ILE A 13 -15.49 -4.32 -13.70
N CYS A 14 -15.13 -3.78 -12.54
CA CYS A 14 -14.81 -2.37 -12.36
C CYS A 14 -13.35 -2.25 -11.90
N ALA A 15 -12.55 -1.49 -12.63
CA ALA A 15 -11.17 -1.16 -12.29
C ALA A 15 -11.08 0.34 -11.99
N ILE A 16 -10.49 0.71 -10.86
CA ILE A 16 -10.34 2.09 -10.41
C ILE A 16 -8.84 2.39 -10.31
N GLU A 17 -8.38 3.41 -11.01
CA GLU A 17 -6.96 3.81 -11.08
C GLU A 17 -6.86 5.34 -11.18
N SER A 18 -6.18 5.98 -10.23
CA SER A 18 -6.13 7.45 -10.15
C SER A 18 -5.10 8.05 -11.12
N ASN A 19 -4.03 7.32 -11.41
CA ASN A 19 -2.97 7.78 -12.29
C ASN A 19 -3.42 7.74 -13.76
N VAL A 20 -3.32 8.88 -14.45
CA VAL A 20 -3.79 9.04 -15.84
C VAL A 20 -3.10 8.08 -16.80
N SER A 21 -1.78 7.92 -16.67
CA SER A 21 -0.96 7.09 -17.54
C SER A 21 -1.26 5.61 -17.30
N LEU A 22 -1.36 5.19 -16.04
CA LEU A 22 -1.70 3.81 -15.69
C LEU A 22 -3.13 3.45 -16.07
N CYS A 23 -4.09 4.37 -15.89
CA CYS A 23 -5.47 4.16 -16.33
C CYS A 23 -5.56 3.97 -17.84
N SER A 24 -4.84 4.78 -18.62
CA SER A 24 -4.77 4.66 -20.08
C SER A 24 -4.12 3.35 -20.51
N LEU A 25 -3.04 2.95 -19.83
CA LEU A 25 -2.39 1.68 -20.05
C LEU A 25 -3.31 0.50 -19.70
N ALA A 26 -4.04 0.58 -18.59
CA ALA A 26 -4.98 -0.45 -18.16
C ALA A 26 -6.09 -0.67 -19.20
N LYS A 27 -6.66 0.41 -19.76
CA LYS A 27 -7.65 0.31 -20.87
C LYS A 27 -7.07 -0.41 -22.08
N ARG A 28 -5.83 -0.06 -22.47
CA ARG A 28 -5.13 -0.73 -23.59
C ARG A 28 -4.89 -2.21 -23.29
N VAL A 29 -4.41 -2.54 -22.09
CA VAL A 29 -4.16 -3.92 -21.66
C VAL A 29 -5.45 -4.74 -21.66
N LEU A 30 -6.55 -4.18 -21.16
CA LEU A 30 -7.86 -4.85 -21.18
C LEU A 30 -8.32 -5.16 -22.61
N SER A 31 -8.25 -4.18 -23.51
CA SER A 31 -8.64 -4.35 -24.92
C SER A 31 -7.77 -5.39 -25.64
N LEU A 32 -6.45 -5.38 -25.43
CA LEU A 32 -5.56 -6.39 -26.01
C LEU A 32 -5.84 -7.81 -25.51
N ASN A 33 -6.53 -7.96 -24.37
CA ASN A 33 -6.93 -9.24 -23.81
C ASN A 33 -8.43 -9.55 -24.05
N GLY A 34 -9.12 -8.78 -24.90
CA GLY A 34 -10.53 -9.01 -25.22
C GLY A 34 -11.49 -8.76 -24.06
N VAL A 35 -11.10 -7.94 -23.08
CA VAL A 35 -11.91 -7.60 -21.88
C VAL A 35 -12.59 -6.24 -22.08
N ASP A 36 -13.32 -6.10 -23.17
CA ASP A 36 -13.89 -4.80 -23.58
C ASP A 36 -15.08 -4.34 -22.69
N GLY A 37 -15.67 -5.25 -21.91
CA GLY A 37 -16.79 -4.97 -21.00
C GLY A 37 -16.41 -4.42 -19.62
N ALA A 38 -15.11 -4.24 -19.33
CA ALA A 38 -14.67 -3.74 -18.03
C ALA A 38 -14.88 -2.22 -17.90
N LYS A 39 -15.55 -1.78 -16.83
CA LYS A 39 -15.68 -0.36 -16.45
C LYS A 39 -14.33 0.11 -15.88
N VAL A 40 -13.69 1.08 -16.51
CA VAL A 40 -12.40 1.64 -16.04
C VAL A 40 -12.58 3.09 -15.61
N ILE A 41 -12.43 3.35 -14.32
CA ILE A 41 -12.61 4.64 -13.68
C ILE A 41 -11.25 5.28 -13.40
N ARG A 42 -11.09 6.54 -13.82
CA ARG A 42 -9.90 7.33 -13.54
C ARG A 42 -10.09 8.19 -12.30
N ASP A 43 -9.93 7.60 -11.12
CA ASP A 43 -10.10 8.29 -9.84
C ASP A 43 -9.50 7.47 -8.68
N TYR A 44 -9.54 8.00 -7.47
CA TYR A 44 -9.41 7.23 -6.24
C TYR A 44 -10.74 6.54 -5.89
N SER A 45 -10.67 5.36 -5.27
CA SER A 45 -11.85 4.63 -4.79
C SER A 45 -12.70 5.45 -3.80
N PHE A 46 -12.05 6.33 -3.01
CA PHE A 46 -12.70 7.27 -2.09
C PHE A 46 -13.67 8.23 -2.78
N ASN A 47 -13.40 8.59 -4.03
CA ASN A 47 -14.20 9.53 -4.81
C ASN A 47 -15.26 8.82 -5.65
N TYR A 48 -15.04 7.53 -5.95
CA TYR A 48 -16.03 6.75 -6.67
C TYR A 48 -17.33 6.61 -5.87
N ARG A 49 -18.45 6.83 -6.55
CA ARG A 49 -19.80 6.63 -6.03
C ARG A 49 -20.44 5.51 -6.85
N PRO A 50 -20.77 4.37 -6.24
CA PRO A 50 -21.34 3.24 -6.97
C PRO A 50 -22.76 3.58 -7.44
N GLU A 51 -23.07 3.14 -8.65
CA GLU A 51 -24.44 3.13 -9.19
C GLU A 51 -25.15 1.82 -8.79
N ASP A 52 -26.44 1.70 -9.11
CA ASP A 52 -27.18 0.46 -8.86
C ASP A 52 -26.52 -0.72 -9.57
N GLY A 53 -26.21 -1.76 -8.78
CA GLY A 53 -25.52 -2.96 -9.27
C GLY A 53 -24.00 -2.81 -9.45
N ASP A 54 -23.38 -1.74 -8.97
CA ASP A 54 -21.91 -1.59 -8.95
C ASP A 54 -21.23 -2.18 -7.71
N LEU A 55 -21.99 -2.58 -6.69
CA LEU A 55 -21.42 -3.20 -5.49
C LEU A 55 -20.71 -4.51 -5.85
N ALA A 56 -19.46 -4.64 -5.39
CA ALA A 56 -18.62 -5.77 -5.72
C ALA A 56 -18.84 -6.95 -4.75
N ASP A 57 -18.98 -8.15 -5.29
CA ASP A 57 -18.91 -9.41 -4.52
C ASP A 57 -17.46 -9.82 -4.22
N ILE A 58 -16.49 -9.29 -4.97
CA ILE A 58 -15.07 -9.52 -4.76
C ILE A 58 -14.33 -8.19 -4.94
N VAL A 59 -13.64 -7.76 -3.89
CA VAL A 59 -12.72 -6.61 -3.92
C VAL A 59 -11.30 -7.13 -3.97
N VAL A 60 -10.54 -6.70 -4.97
CA VAL A 60 -9.15 -7.10 -5.16
C VAL A 60 -8.30 -5.85 -5.28
N SER A 61 -7.23 -5.77 -4.50
CA SER A 61 -6.28 -4.67 -4.59
C SER A 61 -4.86 -5.11 -4.28
N GLU A 62 -3.90 -4.38 -4.83
CA GLU A 62 -2.46 -4.53 -4.62
C GLU A 62 -1.93 -3.14 -4.27
N ILE A 63 -2.15 -2.74 -3.02
CA ILE A 63 -1.73 -1.46 -2.43
C ILE A 63 -1.00 -1.72 -1.11
N LEU A 64 -0.11 -2.72 -1.15
CA LEU A 64 0.73 -3.10 -0.01
C LEU A 64 2.15 -2.67 -0.30
N ASP A 65 2.78 -1.94 0.61
CA ASP A 65 4.22 -1.69 0.57
C ASP A 65 5.00 -2.79 1.34
N CYS A 66 6.31 -2.59 1.51
CA CYS A 66 7.18 -3.52 2.22
C CYS A 66 6.76 -3.78 3.68
N CYS A 67 6.04 -2.85 4.29
CA CYS A 67 5.51 -2.97 5.66
C CYS A 67 3.97 -3.03 5.68
N ALA A 68 3.35 -3.39 4.55
CA ALA A 68 1.90 -3.46 4.29
C ALA A 68 1.10 -2.14 4.35
N PHE A 69 1.47 -1.18 5.21
CA PHE A 69 0.60 -0.05 5.54
C PHE A 69 0.89 1.25 4.77
N GLY A 70 2.05 1.38 4.12
CA GLY A 70 2.53 2.65 3.56
C GLY A 70 1.68 3.22 2.43
N GLU A 71 0.94 2.37 1.71
CA GLU A 71 0.07 2.78 0.59
C GLU A 71 -1.41 2.89 1.01
N GLY A 72 -1.70 2.94 2.32
CA GLY A 72 -3.06 3.21 2.81
C GLY A 72 -4.05 2.04 2.65
N VAL A 73 -3.58 0.79 2.72
CA VAL A 73 -4.44 -0.40 2.57
C VAL A 73 -5.63 -0.41 3.54
N ILE A 74 -5.41 -0.05 4.81
CA ILE A 74 -6.45 -0.08 5.86
C ILE A 74 -7.62 0.87 5.53
N PRO A 75 -7.40 2.19 5.36
CA PRO A 75 -8.50 3.09 5.05
C PRO A 75 -9.18 2.77 3.72
N THR A 76 -8.42 2.34 2.70
CA THR A 76 -8.98 1.98 1.39
C THR A 76 -9.89 0.75 1.47
N PHE A 77 -9.47 -0.31 2.17
CA PHE A 77 -10.28 -1.53 2.31
C PHE A 77 -11.50 -1.29 3.19
N LEU A 78 -11.36 -0.50 4.26
CA LEU A 78 -12.48 -0.13 5.12
C LEU A 78 -13.54 0.67 4.35
N ASP A 79 -13.11 1.68 3.60
CA ASP A 79 -13.99 2.49 2.76
C ASP A 79 -14.70 1.65 1.67
N ALA A 80 -13.96 0.75 1.02
CA ALA A 80 -14.52 -0.18 0.05
C ALA A 80 -15.55 -1.14 0.68
N HIS A 81 -15.27 -1.66 1.88
CA HIS A 81 -16.20 -2.50 2.63
C HIS A 81 -17.51 -1.79 2.96
N LEU A 82 -17.44 -0.52 3.32
CA LEU A 82 -18.61 0.26 3.71
C LEU A 82 -19.45 0.74 2.52
N ARG A 83 -18.82 1.01 1.37
CA ARG A 83 -19.50 1.70 0.25
C ARG A 83 -19.49 0.96 -1.07
N LEU A 84 -18.46 0.17 -1.36
CA LEU A 84 -18.21 -0.35 -2.71
C LEU A 84 -18.45 -1.87 -2.83
N ALA A 85 -18.73 -2.53 -1.72
CA ALA A 85 -18.82 -3.97 -1.62
C ALA A 85 -20.19 -4.42 -1.10
N THR A 86 -20.62 -5.61 -1.50
CA THR A 86 -21.78 -6.27 -0.87
C THR A 86 -21.42 -6.72 0.56
N ASN A 87 -22.43 -6.95 1.40
CA ASN A 87 -22.22 -7.45 2.77
C ASN A 87 -21.57 -8.84 2.83
N MET A 88 -21.62 -9.59 1.73
CA MET A 88 -21.02 -10.93 1.59
C MET A 88 -19.72 -10.91 0.77
N ALA A 89 -19.20 -9.72 0.47
CA ALA A 89 -18.05 -9.58 -0.41
C ALA A 89 -16.79 -10.21 0.15
N ARG A 90 -15.98 -10.79 -0.74
CA ARG A 90 -14.65 -11.31 -0.43
C ARG A 90 -13.57 -10.30 -0.77
N PHE A 91 -12.65 -10.10 0.16
CA PHE A 91 -11.50 -9.22 -0.03
C PHE A 91 -10.26 -10.04 -0.33
N ILE A 92 -9.48 -9.60 -1.33
CA ILE A 92 -8.21 -10.20 -1.73
C ILE A 92 -7.13 -9.11 -1.73
N PRO A 93 -6.11 -9.21 -0.86
CA PRO A 93 -5.91 -10.27 0.13
C PRO A 93 -6.93 -10.22 1.28
N ALA A 94 -7.22 -11.38 1.88
CA ALA A 94 -8.15 -11.49 3.02
C ALA A 94 -7.47 -11.23 4.37
N ASN A 95 -6.15 -11.41 4.44
CA ASN A 95 -5.35 -11.14 5.62
C ASN A 95 -3.92 -10.75 5.21
N VAL A 96 -3.24 -10.03 6.10
CA VAL A 96 -1.81 -9.75 6.03
C VAL A 96 -1.23 -10.03 7.40
N THR A 97 -0.14 -10.79 7.46
CA THR A 97 0.58 -11.09 8.71
C THR A 97 1.96 -10.47 8.64
N LEU A 98 2.30 -9.62 9.62
CA LEU A 98 3.62 -9.05 9.76
C LEU A 98 4.46 -9.87 10.73
N TYR A 99 5.71 -10.13 10.33
CA TYR A 99 6.69 -10.81 11.15
C TYR A 99 7.80 -9.83 11.52
N ALA A 100 8.25 -9.90 12.77
CA ALA A 100 9.38 -9.16 13.27
C ALA A 100 10.30 -10.10 14.05
N THR A 101 11.60 -9.90 13.92
CA THR A 101 12.61 -10.59 14.72
C THR A 101 13.73 -9.62 15.05
N LEU A 102 14.37 -9.84 16.20
CA LEU A 102 15.60 -9.12 16.53
C LEU A 102 16.75 -9.67 15.69
N VAL A 103 17.61 -8.78 15.22
CA VAL A 103 18.82 -9.12 14.47
C VAL A 103 20.00 -8.30 15.01
N GLU A 104 21.19 -8.91 14.99
CA GLU A 104 22.45 -8.18 15.15
C GLU A 104 23.11 -8.09 13.77
N SER A 105 23.37 -6.87 13.30
CA SER A 105 24.00 -6.66 11.99
C SER A 105 24.81 -5.36 12.00
N PRO A 106 26.16 -5.45 11.97
CA PRO A 106 27.01 -4.27 11.82
C PRO A 106 26.71 -3.49 10.54
N THR A 107 26.34 -4.17 9.45
CA THR A 107 26.01 -3.51 8.18
C THR A 107 24.74 -2.67 8.27
N ILE A 108 23.66 -3.21 8.86
CA ILE A 108 22.43 -2.43 9.07
C ILE A 108 22.74 -1.27 10.02
N TYR A 109 23.44 -1.52 11.12
CA TYR A 109 23.84 -0.47 12.05
C TYR A 109 24.62 0.67 11.37
N LEU A 110 25.67 0.36 10.62
CA LEU A 110 26.49 1.36 9.90
C LEU A 110 25.73 2.07 8.78
N SER A 111 24.62 1.51 8.30
CA SER A 111 23.72 2.20 7.34
C SER A 111 22.80 3.21 8.02
N HIS A 112 22.65 3.13 9.34
CA HIS A 112 21.77 3.97 10.17
C HIS A 112 22.51 4.76 11.27
N ALA A 113 23.84 4.70 11.27
CA ALA A 113 24.72 5.39 12.20
C ALA A 113 25.91 6.01 11.45
N PHE A 114 26.36 7.17 11.91
CA PHE A 114 27.50 7.91 11.38
C PHE A 114 28.42 8.33 12.54
N THR A 115 29.71 8.08 12.41
CA THR A 115 30.72 8.56 13.36
C THR A 115 31.53 9.68 12.71
N SER A 116 31.55 10.86 13.34
CA SER A 116 32.36 11.99 12.88
C SER A 116 33.86 11.72 13.08
N PRO A 117 34.74 12.46 12.37
CA PRO A 117 36.18 12.42 12.63
C PRO A 117 36.58 12.77 14.07
N SER A 118 35.75 13.53 14.79
CA SER A 118 35.94 13.86 16.21
C SER A 118 35.49 12.75 17.17
N GLY A 119 35.02 11.61 16.65
CA GLY A 119 34.53 10.48 17.44
C GLY A 119 33.10 10.62 17.95
N LYS A 120 32.34 11.62 17.47
CA LYS A 120 30.93 11.79 17.87
C LYS A 120 30.03 10.93 16.98
N GLU A 121 29.19 10.12 17.60
CA GLU A 121 28.23 9.26 16.91
C GLU A 121 26.87 9.94 16.74
N TYR A 122 26.30 9.78 15.56
CA TYR A 122 24.97 10.23 15.16
C TYR A 122 24.21 9.00 14.67
N ARG A 123 23.06 8.71 15.25
CA ARG A 123 22.25 7.55 14.87
C ARG A 123 20.77 7.89 14.97
N SER A 124 19.96 7.10 14.27
CA SER A 124 18.50 7.18 14.43
C SER A 124 18.08 6.86 15.86
N GLU A 125 17.03 7.51 16.36
CA GLU A 125 16.43 7.22 17.68
C GLU A 125 15.90 5.78 17.81
N TYR A 126 15.67 5.11 16.67
CA TYR A 126 15.23 3.72 16.60
C TYR A 126 16.39 2.72 16.76
N VAL A 127 17.65 3.17 16.74
CA VAL A 127 18.84 2.32 16.95
C VAL A 127 19.25 2.40 18.42
N ARG A 128 18.83 1.40 19.21
CA ARG A 128 19.18 1.28 20.63
C ARG A 128 20.45 0.42 20.81
N THR A 129 21.40 0.93 21.58
CA THR A 129 22.60 0.20 21.99
C THR A 129 22.38 -0.41 23.37
N SER A 130 22.97 -1.59 23.61
CA SER A 130 22.86 -2.34 24.86
C SER A 130 23.73 -1.79 26.00
N ASP A 131 24.48 -0.72 25.77
CA ASP A 131 25.49 -0.18 26.69
C ASP A 131 24.92 0.63 27.85
N GLY A 132 23.59 0.80 27.94
CA GLY A 132 22.91 1.41 29.09
C GLY A 132 23.24 2.87 29.35
N ARG A 133 23.93 3.55 28.43
CA ARG A 133 24.30 4.96 28.55
C ARG A 133 23.15 5.83 28.05
N GLU A 134 22.70 6.78 28.87
CA GLU A 134 21.86 7.88 28.41
C GLU A 134 22.68 8.77 27.49
N TYR A 135 22.24 8.90 26.24
CA TYR A 135 22.82 9.82 25.29
C TYR A 135 21.87 11.00 25.10
N SER A 136 22.39 12.22 25.18
CA SER A 136 21.61 13.43 24.91
C SER A 136 21.16 13.40 23.45
N LEU A 137 19.85 13.24 23.23
CA LEU A 137 19.23 13.36 21.91
C LEU A 137 19.44 14.79 21.41
N VAL A 138 20.31 14.96 20.41
CA VAL A 138 20.33 16.18 19.61
C VAL A 138 19.30 15.98 18.52
N GLY A 139 18.05 16.33 18.81
CA GLY A 139 16.98 16.30 17.81
C GLY A 139 17.34 17.21 16.65
N LEU A 140 17.58 16.63 15.46
CA LEU A 140 17.42 17.38 14.23
C LEU A 140 15.92 17.66 14.13
N ALA A 141 15.56 18.94 14.20
CA ALA A 141 14.17 19.38 14.10
C ALA A 141 13.48 18.64 12.94
N ALA A 142 12.36 17.99 13.24
CA ALA A 142 11.54 17.36 12.21
C ALA A 142 11.27 18.40 11.10
N PRO A 143 11.42 18.06 9.81
CA PRO A 143 10.94 18.94 8.76
C PRO A 143 9.46 19.22 9.02
N SER A 144 9.10 20.50 9.05
CA SER A 144 7.73 20.96 9.22
C SER A 144 6.82 20.17 8.28
N LYS A 145 5.78 19.55 8.85
CA LYS A 145 4.72 18.86 8.10
C LYS A 145 4.30 19.75 6.91
N LEU A 146 4.43 19.20 5.70
CA LEU A 146 3.70 19.68 4.52
C LEU A 146 2.26 19.19 4.60
#